data_AF-A0A8H9IDG2-F1
#
_entry.id   AF-A0A8H9IDG2-F1
#
_cell.length_a   1.000
_cell.length_b   1.000
_cell.length_c   1.000
_cell.angle_alpha   90.00
_cell.angle_beta   90.00
_cell.angle_gamma   90.00
#
_symmetry.space_group_name_H-M   'P 1'
#
loop_
_entity.id
_entity.type
_entity.pdbx_description
1 polymer ?
#
loop_
_entity_poly.entity_id
_entity_poly.type
_entity_poly.pdbx_seq_one_letter_code
_entity_poly.pdbx_strand_id
1 'polypeptide(L)'
;MTADSSNKITLDFAKFAKNVIFNELASSDFFDLTKLRELLYQTGYLLTSGTIKNKKLTTDLKSLATKLALPNDMLRPLKTAKTNYVYHLVNGKFAQHPFKHLLISFMLSANAEKNDRATLNIKARESRQTECLELLKKGMPILQIHRKTGKSRCYIKQLALLNNIKIKKFPRTIDEFAIKKVLDLGYKGFHREYIANSLGISVGSVEQIISCEPGLVEKRKCYKFESKRRRCRLEIRRCIGRYPTAIKQEIKNKCYAAFHWLYRNDKYWLNNSLPPPQKNKFHRIIDWAERDITLAKRVADILVKTDDKISLSKLDKQIGGHGWLLKSKGKLPLTMNMINKFMTNN
;
A
#
# COMPACT_ATOMS: atom_id res chain seq x y z
N MET A 1 -11.11 -36.34 -14.88
CA MET A 1 -10.14 -36.15 -13.79
C MET A 1 -10.84 -35.38 -12.66
N THR A 2 -11.69 -36.04 -11.87
CA THR A 2 -11.43 -36.74 -10.59
C THR A 2 -12.04 -35.92 -9.43
N ALA A 3 -13.36 -36.02 -9.23
CA ALA A 3 -14.05 -35.52 -8.04
C ALA A 3 -13.40 -36.07 -6.74
N ASP A 4 -12.88 -37.31 -6.79
CA ASP A 4 -12.13 -37.94 -5.69
C ASP A 4 -10.84 -37.23 -5.31
N SER A 5 -10.12 -36.65 -6.28
CA SER A 5 -8.86 -35.94 -6.01
C SER A 5 -9.09 -34.57 -5.34
N SER A 6 -10.19 -33.91 -5.68
CA SER A 6 -10.58 -32.62 -5.08
C SER A 6 -10.98 -32.82 -3.62
N ASN A 7 -11.75 -33.87 -3.32
CA ASN A 7 -12.16 -34.20 -1.96
C ASN A 7 -10.97 -34.56 -1.05
N LYS A 8 -9.96 -35.27 -1.58
CA LYS A 8 -8.76 -35.63 -0.82
C LYS A 8 -7.93 -34.41 -0.41
N ILE A 9 -7.65 -33.50 -1.34
CA ILE A 9 -6.84 -32.29 -1.06
C ILE A 9 -7.55 -31.39 -0.04
N THR A 10 -8.88 -31.26 -0.14
CA THR A 10 -9.68 -30.48 0.81
C THR A 10 -9.66 -31.11 2.20
N LEU A 11 -9.72 -32.44 2.30
CA LEU A 11 -9.59 -33.16 3.57
C LEU A 11 -8.20 -32.99 4.18
N ASP A 12 -7.14 -33.05 3.37
CA ASP A 12 -5.76 -32.86 3.82
C ASP A 12 -5.55 -31.42 4.32
N PHE A 13 -6.12 -30.43 3.63
CA PHE A 13 -6.09 -29.04 4.09
C PHE A 13 -6.85 -28.84 5.40
N ALA A 14 -8.02 -29.47 5.56
CA ALA A 14 -8.80 -29.39 6.79
C ALA A 14 -8.04 -30.01 7.99
N LYS A 15 -7.40 -31.17 7.79
CA LYS A 15 -6.53 -31.81 8.80
C LYS A 15 -5.34 -30.92 9.15
N PHE A 16 -4.67 -30.36 8.15
CA PHE A 16 -3.56 -29.43 8.35
C PHE A 16 -3.99 -28.19 9.14
N ALA A 17 -5.09 -27.55 8.74
CA ALA A 17 -5.61 -26.36 9.40
C ALA A 17 -5.98 -26.65 10.86
N LYS A 18 -6.63 -27.79 11.12
CA LYS A 18 -6.92 -28.25 12.49
C LYS A 18 -5.64 -28.38 13.31
N ASN A 19 -4.62 -29.08 12.80
CA ASN A 19 -3.36 -29.25 13.53
C ASN A 19 -2.66 -27.91 13.82
N VAL A 20 -2.59 -27.00 12.85
CA VAL A 20 -1.95 -25.70 13.06
C VAL A 20 -2.72 -24.84 14.07
N ILE A 21 -4.05 -24.80 13.97
CA ILE A 21 -4.88 -24.01 14.89
C ILE A 21 -4.83 -24.56 16.32
N PHE A 22 -4.93 -25.89 16.49
CA PHE A 22 -5.02 -26.47 17.82
C PHE A 22 -3.65 -26.74 18.47
N ASN A 23 -2.58 -26.92 17.71
CA ASN A 23 -1.26 -27.22 18.29
C ASN A 23 -0.30 -26.01 18.30
N GLU A 24 -0.28 -25.19 17.23
CA GLU A 24 0.66 -24.06 17.11
C GLU A 24 0.07 -22.75 17.67
N LEU A 25 -1.22 -22.50 17.46
CA LEU A 25 -1.90 -21.28 17.95
C LEU A 25 -2.46 -21.42 19.36
N ALA A 26 -2.52 -22.63 19.93
CA ALA A 26 -2.90 -22.81 21.33
C ALA A 26 -1.80 -22.38 22.32
N SER A 27 -0.55 -22.32 21.86
CA SER A 27 0.63 -21.99 22.67
C SER A 27 1.19 -20.58 22.36
N SER A 28 0.69 -19.90 21.33
CA SER A 28 1.13 -18.54 20.98
C SER A 28 0.09 -17.76 20.17
N ASP A 29 -0.03 -16.45 20.43
CA ASP A 29 -0.95 -15.54 19.72
C ASP A 29 -0.47 -15.15 18.31
N PHE A 30 0.71 -15.63 17.88
CA PHE A 30 1.36 -15.19 16.65
C PHE A 30 1.89 -16.36 15.82
N PHE A 31 1.74 -16.25 14.49
CA PHE A 31 2.37 -17.19 13.57
C PHE A 31 3.89 -16.97 13.50
N ASP A 32 4.68 -18.04 13.62
CA ASP A 32 6.12 -17.97 13.46
C ASP A 32 6.53 -17.67 12.00
N LEU A 33 6.92 -16.41 11.77
CA LEU A 33 7.39 -15.92 10.47
C LEU A 33 8.77 -16.49 10.11
N THR A 34 9.55 -16.97 11.07
CA THR A 34 10.89 -17.55 10.86
C THR A 34 10.75 -18.89 10.16
N LYS A 35 9.93 -19.79 10.72
CA LYS A 35 9.57 -21.09 10.12
C LYS A 35 8.94 -20.93 8.73
N LEU A 36 8.07 -19.94 8.55
CA LEU A 36 7.48 -19.64 7.23
C LEU A 36 8.55 -19.22 6.20
N ARG A 37 9.54 -18.42 6.59
CA ARG A 37 10.63 -17.99 5.70
C ARG A 37 11.55 -19.14 5.33
N GLU A 38 11.81 -20.05 6.26
CA GLU A 38 12.57 -21.28 6.01
C GLU A 38 11.86 -22.16 4.98
N LEU A 39 10.57 -22.40 5.16
CA LEU A 39 9.76 -23.16 4.21
C LEU A 39 9.75 -22.53 2.82
N LEU A 40 9.63 -21.20 2.73
CA LEU A 40 9.70 -20.47 1.46
C LEU A 40 11.06 -20.61 0.75
N TYR A 41 12.14 -20.75 1.53
CA TYR A 41 13.47 -20.97 0.99
C TYR A 41 13.65 -22.40 0.48
N GLN A 42 13.29 -23.40 1.30
CA GLN A 42 13.38 -24.82 0.97
C GLN A 42 12.61 -25.17 -0.31
N THR A 43 11.43 -24.57 -0.47
CA THR A 43 10.56 -24.75 -1.65
C THR A 43 10.97 -23.90 -2.86
N GLY A 44 12.02 -23.07 -2.75
CA GLY A 44 12.60 -22.31 -3.85
C GLY A 44 11.86 -21.02 -4.25
N TYR A 45 10.93 -20.55 -3.41
CA TYR A 45 10.21 -19.28 -3.59
C TYR A 45 10.96 -18.07 -3.01
N LEU A 46 11.88 -18.29 -2.07
CA LEU A 46 12.79 -17.26 -1.56
C LEU A 46 14.20 -17.47 -2.13
N LEU A 47 14.75 -16.44 -2.77
CA LEU A 47 16.13 -16.45 -3.27
C LEU A 47 17.13 -16.13 -2.15
N THR A 48 18.38 -16.55 -2.34
CA THR A 48 19.52 -16.24 -1.44
C THR A 48 19.78 -14.74 -1.29
N SER A 49 19.30 -13.91 -2.22
CA SER A 49 19.32 -12.44 -2.13
C SER A 49 18.25 -11.86 -1.19
N GLY A 50 17.37 -12.68 -0.61
CA GLY A 50 16.19 -12.25 0.16
C GLY A 50 15.00 -11.85 -0.71
N THR A 51 15.09 -12.04 -2.02
CA THR A 51 14.01 -11.69 -2.97
C THR A 51 12.99 -12.82 -3.05
N ILE A 52 11.71 -12.49 -2.82
CA ILE A 52 10.59 -13.44 -2.93
C ILE A 52 10.11 -13.49 -4.38
N LYS A 53 9.96 -14.69 -4.95
CA LYS A 53 9.36 -14.94 -6.27
C LYS A 53 7.84 -14.80 -6.22
N ASN A 54 7.38 -13.61 -5.86
CA ASN A 54 5.99 -13.25 -5.61
C ASN A 54 5.04 -13.62 -6.76
N LYS A 55 5.46 -13.43 -8.02
CA LYS A 55 4.66 -13.79 -9.19
C LYS A 55 4.40 -15.29 -9.24
N LYS A 56 5.44 -16.11 -9.12
CA LYS A 56 5.34 -17.57 -9.14
C LYS A 56 4.50 -18.07 -7.95
N LEU A 57 4.82 -17.61 -6.75
CA LEU A 57 4.13 -17.98 -5.52
C LEU A 57 2.63 -17.65 -5.58
N THR A 58 2.26 -16.49 -6.14
CA THR A 58 0.86 -16.11 -6.30
C THR A 58 0.14 -16.97 -7.35
N THR A 59 0.81 -17.36 -8.43
CA THR A 59 0.24 -18.26 -9.45
C THR A 59 -0.02 -19.65 -8.86
N ASP A 60 0.94 -20.20 -8.11
CA ASP A 60 0.82 -21.53 -7.52
C ASP A 60 -0.26 -21.55 -6.42
N LEU A 61 -0.39 -20.47 -5.65
CA LEU A 61 -1.51 -20.28 -4.72
C LEU A 61 -2.87 -20.20 -5.40
N LYS A 62 -2.97 -19.54 -6.56
CA LYS A 62 -4.22 -19.50 -7.33
C LYS A 62 -4.61 -20.91 -7.82
N SER A 63 -3.63 -21.70 -8.27
CA SER A 63 -3.85 -23.08 -8.68
C SER A 63 -4.31 -23.97 -7.52
N LEU A 64 -3.68 -23.83 -6.35
CA LEU A 64 -4.10 -24.54 -5.13
C LEU A 64 -5.51 -24.12 -4.69
N ALA A 65 -5.80 -22.82 -4.69
CA ALA A 65 -7.12 -22.28 -4.37
C ALA A 65 -8.22 -22.85 -5.29
N THR A 66 -7.96 -22.99 -6.59
CA THR A 66 -8.91 -23.61 -7.52
C THR A 66 -9.16 -25.10 -7.24
N LYS A 67 -8.15 -25.81 -6.70
CA LYS A 67 -8.26 -27.24 -6.36
C LYS A 67 -8.99 -27.49 -5.03
N LEU A 68 -8.94 -26.55 -4.10
CA LEU A 68 -9.51 -26.70 -2.75
C LEU A 68 -11.03 -26.58 -2.68
N ALA A 69 -11.72 -26.23 -3.78
CA ALA A 69 -13.18 -26.11 -3.84
C ALA A 69 -13.83 -25.31 -2.69
N LEU A 70 -13.10 -24.35 -2.10
CA LEU A 70 -13.57 -23.56 -0.95
C LEU A 70 -14.63 -22.52 -1.35
N PRO A 71 -15.45 -22.05 -0.40
CA PRO A 71 -16.43 -20.99 -0.65
C PRO A 71 -15.80 -19.77 -1.32
N ASN A 72 -16.50 -19.23 -2.33
CA ASN A 72 -16.00 -18.16 -3.19
C ASN A 72 -15.52 -16.93 -2.40
N ASP A 73 -16.13 -16.62 -1.26
CA ASP A 73 -15.77 -15.47 -0.44
C ASP A 73 -14.37 -15.54 0.16
N MET A 74 -13.89 -16.75 0.49
CA MET A 74 -12.53 -16.95 1.00
C MET A 74 -11.47 -16.91 -0.11
N LEU A 75 -11.87 -17.26 -1.34
CA LEU A 75 -10.98 -17.27 -2.51
C LEU A 75 -11.00 -15.96 -3.32
N ARG A 76 -11.97 -15.08 -3.10
CA ARG A 76 -12.12 -13.79 -3.78
C ARG A 76 -10.88 -12.88 -3.67
N PRO A 77 -10.19 -12.79 -2.51
CA PRO A 77 -8.95 -12.03 -2.39
C PRO A 77 -7.80 -12.62 -3.23
N LEU A 78 -7.78 -13.95 -3.44
CA LEU A 78 -6.79 -14.63 -4.28
C LEU A 78 -7.12 -14.48 -5.76
N LYS A 79 -8.39 -14.50 -6.17
CA LYS A 79 -8.79 -14.26 -7.57
C LYS A 79 -8.40 -12.85 -8.05
N THR A 80 -8.59 -11.86 -7.18
CA THR A 80 -8.26 -10.44 -7.43
C THR A 80 -6.85 -10.04 -7.00
N ALA A 81 -6.09 -10.97 -6.42
CA ALA A 81 -4.75 -10.71 -5.90
C ALA A 81 -3.80 -10.20 -7.00
N LYS A 82 -3.24 -9.01 -6.76
CA LYS A 82 -2.03 -8.53 -7.44
C LYS A 82 -0.82 -9.36 -7.00
N THR A 83 0.30 -9.20 -7.71
CA THR A 83 1.57 -9.92 -7.44
C THR A 83 2.09 -9.80 -6.00
N ASN A 84 1.63 -8.81 -5.23
CA ASN A 84 2.13 -8.53 -3.89
C ASN A 84 1.29 -9.18 -2.78
N TYR A 85 0.38 -10.10 -3.12
CA TYR A 85 -0.48 -10.77 -2.14
C TYR A 85 0.34 -11.33 -0.98
N VAL A 86 1.40 -12.10 -1.26
CA VAL A 86 2.19 -12.75 -0.18
C VAL A 86 3.21 -11.82 0.47
N TYR A 87 3.58 -10.71 -0.18
CA TYR A 87 4.62 -9.80 0.28
C TYR A 87 4.38 -9.29 1.71
N HIS A 88 3.16 -8.82 1.98
CA HIS A 88 2.81 -8.24 3.29
C HIS A 88 2.83 -9.27 4.42
N LEU A 89 2.53 -10.54 4.10
CA LEU A 89 2.55 -11.64 5.06
C LEU A 89 3.99 -11.94 5.51
N VAL A 90 4.90 -12.12 4.54
CA VAL A 90 6.29 -12.53 4.81
C VAL A 90 7.11 -11.40 5.43
N ASN A 91 6.74 -10.14 5.16
CA ASN A 91 7.43 -8.98 5.72
C ASN A 91 7.01 -8.66 7.16
N GLY A 92 5.89 -9.21 7.66
CA GLY A 92 5.44 -9.06 9.05
C GLY A 92 5.05 -7.64 9.49
N LYS A 93 5.03 -6.67 8.57
CA LYS A 93 4.78 -5.24 8.90
C LYS A 93 3.31 -4.87 9.05
N PHE A 94 2.40 -5.76 8.66
CA PHE A 94 0.97 -5.49 8.62
C PHE A 94 0.21 -6.69 9.18
N ALA A 95 -0.86 -6.45 9.94
CA ALA A 95 -1.80 -7.49 10.32
C ALA A 95 -2.39 -8.14 9.06
N GLN A 96 -2.43 -9.47 9.03
CA GLN A 96 -2.94 -10.25 7.91
C GLN A 96 -3.91 -11.31 8.43
N HIS A 97 -4.85 -11.72 7.57
CA HIS A 97 -5.86 -12.71 7.95
C HIS A 97 -5.22 -14.10 8.17
N PRO A 98 -5.55 -14.82 9.26
CA PRO A 98 -4.97 -16.13 9.59
C PRO A 98 -5.09 -17.18 8.48
N PHE A 99 -6.23 -17.20 7.77
CA PHE A 99 -6.44 -18.08 6.62
C PHE A 99 -5.32 -18.00 5.57
N LYS A 100 -4.72 -16.82 5.38
CA LYS A 100 -3.64 -16.62 4.42
C LYS A 100 -2.34 -17.29 4.88
N HIS A 101 -2.08 -17.33 6.18
CA HIS A 101 -0.98 -18.11 6.74
C HIS A 101 -1.24 -19.60 6.52
N LEU A 102 -2.43 -20.10 6.88
CA LEU A 102 -2.78 -21.51 6.73
C LEU A 102 -2.64 -22.01 5.28
N LEU A 103 -3.16 -21.23 4.32
CA LEU A 103 -3.11 -21.60 2.91
C LEU A 103 -1.68 -21.67 2.36
N ILE A 104 -0.84 -20.71 2.74
CA ILE A 104 0.55 -20.66 2.29
C ILE A 104 1.36 -21.76 2.98
N SER A 105 1.22 -21.92 4.29
CA SER A 105 1.91 -22.97 5.04
C SER A 105 1.54 -24.36 4.51
N PHE A 106 0.26 -24.62 4.22
CA PHE A 106 -0.18 -25.89 3.61
C PHE A 106 0.44 -26.14 2.24
N MET A 107 0.45 -25.11 1.38
CA MET A 107 1.07 -25.22 0.06
C MET A 107 2.57 -25.48 0.16
N LEU A 108 3.25 -24.85 1.13
CA LEU A 108 4.68 -25.04 1.32
C LEU A 108 5.00 -26.39 1.94
N SER A 109 4.22 -26.86 2.91
CA SER A 109 4.40 -28.18 3.52
C SER A 109 4.17 -29.31 2.51
N ALA A 110 3.14 -29.19 1.66
CA ALA A 110 2.88 -30.16 0.58
C ALA A 110 3.98 -30.18 -0.51
N ASN A 111 4.80 -29.12 -0.60
CA ASN A 111 5.92 -29.01 -1.53
C ASN A 111 7.29 -29.23 -0.88
N ALA A 112 7.36 -29.28 0.46
CA ALA A 112 8.59 -29.48 1.21
C ALA A 112 9.12 -30.91 1.06
N GLU A 113 8.22 -31.90 0.95
CA GLU A 113 8.58 -33.30 0.67
C GLU A 113 9.27 -33.51 -0.70
N LYS A 114 9.34 -32.48 -1.55
CA LYS A 114 9.89 -32.56 -2.92
C LYS A 114 11.19 -31.79 -3.14
N ASN A 115 11.75 -31.11 -2.12
CA ASN A 115 12.98 -30.33 -2.30
C ASN A 115 13.90 -30.36 -1.08
N ASP A 116 14.99 -31.13 -1.18
CA ASP A 116 16.13 -31.15 -0.24
C ASP A 116 17.02 -29.88 -0.33
N ARG A 117 16.45 -28.70 -0.58
CA ARG A 117 17.25 -27.47 -0.76
C ARG A 117 17.35 -26.64 0.51
N ALA A 118 18.26 -27.12 1.37
CA ALA A 118 19.23 -26.37 2.16
C ALA A 118 18.73 -25.38 3.25
N THR A 119 19.47 -25.40 4.35
CA THR A 119 19.41 -24.54 5.54
C THR A 119 19.90 -23.11 5.26
N LEU A 120 19.35 -22.16 6.01
CA LEU A 120 19.68 -20.73 5.99
C LEU A 120 21.17 -20.49 6.23
N ASN A 121 21.84 -19.78 5.31
CA ASN A 121 23.26 -19.45 5.44
C ASN A 121 23.49 -17.92 5.56
N ILE A 122 23.24 -17.37 6.75
CA ILE A 122 23.61 -15.99 7.12
C ILE A 122 25.14 -15.82 7.08
N LYS A 123 25.91 -16.88 7.42
CA LYS A 123 27.37 -16.93 7.27
C LYS A 123 27.84 -16.68 5.83
N ALA A 124 27.06 -17.07 4.81
CA ALA A 124 27.43 -16.88 3.40
C ALA A 124 27.36 -15.41 2.91
N ARG A 125 26.73 -14.49 3.65
CA ARG A 125 26.71 -13.06 3.28
C ARG A 125 27.92 -12.32 3.81
N GLU A 126 28.28 -12.56 5.06
CA GLU A 126 29.52 -12.06 5.67
C GLU A 126 30.75 -12.66 4.98
N SER A 127 30.74 -13.97 4.73
CA SER A 127 31.80 -14.69 4.00
C SER A 127 32.10 -14.09 2.62
N ARG A 128 31.07 -13.65 1.87
CA ARG A 128 31.31 -13.04 0.54
C ARG A 128 31.87 -11.62 0.62
N GLN A 129 31.59 -10.88 1.70
CA GLN A 129 32.17 -9.55 1.93
C GLN A 129 33.64 -9.67 2.33
N THR A 130 33.96 -10.60 3.24
CA THR A 130 35.35 -10.89 3.64
C THR A 130 36.15 -11.45 2.46
N GLU A 131 35.57 -12.35 1.65
CA GLU A 131 36.18 -12.84 0.42
C GLU A 131 36.49 -11.71 -0.58
N CYS A 132 35.54 -10.79 -0.80
CA CYS A 132 35.80 -9.62 -1.65
C CYS A 132 36.94 -8.75 -1.10
N LEU A 133 37.00 -8.54 0.22
CA LEU A 133 38.05 -7.76 0.88
C LEU A 133 39.42 -8.42 0.74
N GLU A 134 39.52 -9.74 0.93
CA GLU A 134 40.77 -10.48 0.74
C GLU A 134 41.25 -10.42 -0.71
N LEU A 135 40.36 -10.60 -1.68
CA LEU A 135 40.71 -10.51 -3.10
C LEU A 135 41.15 -9.09 -3.50
N LEU A 136 40.55 -8.06 -2.89
CA LEU A 136 40.97 -6.67 -3.05
C LEU A 136 42.35 -6.41 -2.43
N LYS A 137 42.62 -6.92 -1.22
CA LYS A 137 43.94 -6.82 -0.57
C LYS A 137 45.04 -7.53 -1.37
N LYS A 138 44.70 -8.65 -2.03
CA LYS A 138 45.58 -9.37 -2.97
C LYS A 138 45.82 -8.61 -4.29
N GLY A 139 45.18 -7.46 -4.50
CA GLY A 139 45.38 -6.62 -5.69
C GLY A 139 44.72 -7.14 -6.97
N MET A 140 43.74 -8.04 -6.88
CA MET A 140 43.08 -8.58 -8.07
C MET A 140 42.26 -7.50 -8.82
N PRO A 141 42.20 -7.55 -10.16
CA PRO A 141 41.33 -6.68 -10.94
C PRO A 141 39.85 -6.87 -10.61
N ILE A 142 39.10 -5.76 -10.49
CA ILE A 142 37.66 -5.77 -10.16
C ILE A 142 36.84 -6.69 -11.04
N LEU A 143 37.20 -6.81 -12.33
CA LEU A 143 36.51 -7.69 -13.26
C LEU A 143 36.65 -9.17 -12.88
N GLN A 144 37.84 -9.57 -12.41
CA GLN A 144 38.08 -10.93 -11.92
C GLN A 144 37.36 -11.18 -10.59
N ILE A 145 37.37 -10.19 -9.69
CA ILE A 145 36.62 -10.26 -8.42
C ILE A 145 35.13 -10.41 -8.70
N HIS A 146 34.57 -9.66 -9.66
CA HIS A 146 33.18 -9.81 -10.08
C HIS A 146 32.87 -11.21 -10.60
N ARG A 147 33.74 -11.77 -11.46
CA ARG A 147 33.58 -13.13 -12.00
C ARG A 147 33.63 -14.20 -10.90
N LYS A 148 34.51 -14.04 -9.90
CA LYS A 148 34.64 -14.99 -8.78
C LYS A 148 33.51 -14.89 -7.76
N THR A 149 33.17 -13.67 -7.35
CA THR A 149 32.27 -13.42 -6.20
C THR A 149 30.81 -13.23 -6.61
N GLY A 150 30.54 -13.01 -7.90
CA GLY A 150 29.21 -12.67 -8.43
C GLY A 150 28.69 -11.30 -8.00
N LYS A 151 29.49 -10.50 -7.29
CA LYS A 151 29.10 -9.17 -6.80
C LYS A 151 29.24 -8.11 -7.90
N SER A 152 28.39 -7.09 -7.87
CA SER A 152 28.42 -6.04 -8.89
C SER A 152 29.73 -5.26 -8.83
N ARG A 153 30.18 -4.77 -10.00
CA ARG A 153 31.42 -3.98 -10.09
C ARG A 153 31.36 -2.70 -9.25
N CYS A 154 30.18 -2.07 -9.14
CA CYS A 154 29.96 -0.90 -8.28
C CYS A 154 30.10 -1.23 -6.79
N TYR A 155 29.56 -2.38 -6.35
CA TYR A 155 29.71 -2.82 -4.97
C TYR A 155 31.18 -3.05 -4.61
N ILE A 156 31.95 -3.72 -5.46
CA ILE A 156 33.39 -3.99 -5.23
C ILE A 156 34.18 -2.67 -5.18
N LYS A 157 33.87 -1.71 -6.06
CA LYS A 157 34.48 -0.36 -6.04
C LYS A 157 34.19 0.39 -4.74
N GLN A 158 32.94 0.36 -4.28
CA GLN A 158 32.53 0.98 -3.03
C GLN A 158 33.24 0.34 -1.84
N LEU A 159 33.34 -1.00 -1.82
CA LEU A 159 34.02 -1.75 -0.78
C LEU A 159 35.51 -1.39 -0.68
N ALA A 160 36.19 -1.29 -1.82
CA ALA A 160 37.59 -0.87 -1.88
C ALA A 160 37.80 0.55 -1.37
N LEU A 161 36.91 1.48 -1.73
CA LEU A 161 36.98 2.88 -1.32
C LEU A 161 36.72 3.04 0.18
N LEU A 162 35.72 2.36 0.74
CA LEU A 162 35.45 2.33 2.19
C LEU A 162 36.62 1.78 3.02
N ASN A 163 37.43 0.88 2.44
CA ASN A 163 38.57 0.26 3.10
C ASN A 163 39.92 0.88 2.69
N ASN A 164 39.91 2.04 2.02
CA ASN A 164 41.11 2.76 1.59
C ASN A 164 42.09 1.92 0.72
N ILE A 165 41.60 0.93 -0.02
CA ILE A 165 42.42 0.07 -0.88
C ILE A 165 42.65 0.77 -2.24
N LYS A 166 43.91 1.05 -2.57
CA LYS A 166 44.31 1.64 -3.86
C LYS A 166 44.06 0.64 -4.99
N ILE A 167 43.00 0.86 -5.76
CA ILE A 167 42.73 0.12 -7.00
C ILE A 167 43.65 0.65 -8.11
N LYS A 168 44.31 -0.24 -8.89
CA LYS A 168 44.98 0.13 -10.15
C LYS A 168 43.95 0.72 -11.12
N LYS A 169 43.89 2.03 -11.21
CA LYS A 169 43.03 2.79 -12.14
C LYS A 169 43.79 2.95 -13.46
N PHE A 170 43.12 2.73 -14.59
CA PHE A 170 43.48 3.43 -15.83
C PHE A 170 43.05 4.90 -15.68
N PRO A 171 43.84 5.89 -16.15
CA PRO A 171 43.69 7.28 -15.73
C PRO A 171 42.48 7.93 -16.42
N ARG A 172 41.36 7.95 -15.71
CA ARG A 172 40.37 9.05 -15.71
C ARG A 172 40.21 9.45 -14.26
N THR A 173 41.29 9.94 -13.66
CA THR A 173 41.33 10.36 -12.27
C THR A 173 40.46 11.60 -12.11
N ILE A 174 39.37 11.47 -11.36
CA ILE A 174 38.66 12.65 -10.85
C ILE A 174 39.64 13.35 -9.93
N ASP A 175 39.87 14.62 -10.20
CA ASP A 175 40.76 15.49 -9.43
C ASP A 175 40.36 15.49 -7.93
N GLU A 176 41.35 15.51 -7.05
CA GLU A 176 41.15 15.54 -5.59
C GLU A 176 40.40 16.81 -5.17
N PHE A 177 40.64 17.92 -5.89
CA PHE A 177 39.86 19.15 -5.75
C PHE A 177 38.38 18.94 -6.05
N ALA A 178 38.07 18.20 -7.12
CA ALA A 178 36.69 17.91 -7.49
C ALA A 178 35.99 17.03 -6.44
N ILE A 179 36.69 16.06 -5.84
CA ILE A 179 36.14 15.25 -4.74
C ILE A 179 35.77 16.17 -3.56
N LYS A 180 36.68 17.04 -3.13
CA LYS A 180 36.45 17.98 -2.02
C LYS A 180 35.27 18.91 -2.29
N LYS A 181 35.13 19.41 -3.53
CA LYS A 181 33.99 20.23 -3.95
C LYS A 181 32.67 19.46 -3.98
N VAL A 182 32.67 18.20 -4.43
CA VAL A 182 31.49 17.33 -4.37
C VAL A 182 31.02 17.15 -2.93
N LEU A 183 31.95 16.91 -2.00
CA LEU A 183 31.64 16.75 -0.58
C LEU A 183 31.07 18.05 0.02
N ASP A 184 31.71 19.19 -0.22
CA ASP A 184 31.23 20.50 0.27
C ASP A 184 29.80 20.82 -0.22
N LEU A 185 29.55 20.71 -1.52
CA LEU A 185 28.21 20.89 -2.09
C LEU A 185 27.23 19.79 -1.63
N GLY A 186 27.76 18.59 -1.38
CA GLY A 186 27.06 17.46 -0.80
C GLY A 186 26.50 17.78 0.58
N TYR A 187 27.34 18.30 1.47
CA TYR A 187 26.99 18.73 2.83
C TYR A 187 26.07 19.95 2.85
N LYS A 188 26.20 20.85 1.86
CA LYS A 188 25.27 21.97 1.66
C LYS A 188 23.89 21.54 1.12
N GLY A 189 23.74 20.29 0.66
CA GLY A 189 22.46 19.73 0.24
C GLY A 189 22.09 19.99 -1.23
N PHE A 190 23.03 20.42 -2.08
CA PHE A 190 22.78 20.66 -3.51
C PHE A 190 22.38 19.39 -4.26
N HIS A 191 21.59 19.53 -5.34
CA HIS A 191 21.19 18.40 -6.18
C HIS A 191 22.40 17.77 -6.88
N ARG A 192 22.39 16.45 -7.05
CA ARG A 192 23.51 15.69 -7.64
C ARG A 192 23.77 16.04 -9.11
N GLU A 193 22.72 16.33 -9.88
CA GLU A 193 22.87 16.85 -11.25
C GLU A 193 23.51 18.24 -11.28
N TYR A 194 23.14 19.11 -10.33
CA TYR A 194 23.75 20.43 -10.22
C TYR A 194 25.25 20.32 -9.91
N ILE A 195 25.62 19.45 -8.97
CA ILE A 195 27.03 19.20 -8.62
C ILE A 195 27.79 18.64 -9.84
N ALA A 196 27.20 17.68 -10.55
CA ALA A 196 27.76 17.07 -11.75
C ALA A 196 28.03 18.11 -12.85
N ASN A 197 27.03 18.92 -13.17
CA ASN A 197 27.12 19.96 -14.19
C ASN A 197 28.12 21.06 -13.79
N SER A 198 28.15 21.46 -12.52
CA SER A 198 29.06 22.50 -12.02
C SER A 198 30.53 22.07 -12.07
N LEU A 199 30.83 20.77 -12.03
CA LEU A 199 32.19 20.25 -11.99
C LEU A 199 32.60 19.51 -13.28
N GLY A 200 31.70 19.41 -14.27
CA GLY A 200 31.95 18.69 -15.52
C GLY A 200 32.13 17.17 -15.34
N ILE A 201 31.52 16.58 -14.31
CA ILE A 201 31.68 15.18 -13.93
C ILE A 201 30.36 14.42 -14.12
N SER A 202 30.41 13.12 -14.36
CA SER A 202 29.20 12.30 -14.46
C SER A 202 28.42 12.25 -13.13
N VAL A 203 27.08 12.22 -13.22
CA VAL A 203 26.20 12.05 -12.04
C VAL A 203 26.55 10.78 -11.25
N GLY A 204 26.90 9.69 -11.94
CA GLY A 204 27.30 8.43 -11.30
C GLY A 204 28.56 8.56 -10.45
N SER A 205 29.53 9.36 -10.89
CA SER A 205 30.73 9.66 -10.11
C SER A 205 30.41 10.46 -8.85
N VAL A 206 29.53 11.46 -8.95
CA VAL A 206 29.05 12.24 -7.80
C VAL A 206 28.34 11.34 -6.79
N GLU A 207 27.47 10.44 -7.26
CA GLU A 207 26.79 9.46 -6.39
C GLU A 207 27.75 8.52 -5.70
N GLN A 208 28.78 8.05 -6.41
CA GLN A 208 29.80 7.17 -5.85
C GLN A 208 30.58 7.87 -4.74
N ILE A 209 31.02 9.12 -4.96
CA ILE A 209 31.72 9.92 -3.93
C ILE A 209 30.83 10.12 -2.70
N ILE A 210 29.58 10.57 -2.90
CA ILE A 210 28.63 10.80 -1.79
C ILE A 210 28.35 9.51 -1.00
N SER A 211 28.28 8.37 -1.68
CA SER A 211 27.96 7.08 -1.08
C SER A 211 29.15 6.43 -0.36
N CYS A 212 30.35 6.95 -0.56
CA CYS A 212 31.56 6.51 0.16
C CYS A 212 31.86 7.39 1.36
N GLU A 213 31.30 8.60 1.43
CA GLU A 213 31.39 9.48 2.60
C GLU A 213 30.46 9.00 3.73
N PRO A 214 30.99 8.61 4.89
CA PRO A 214 30.18 8.15 6.01
C PRO A 214 29.17 9.21 6.49
N GLY A 215 27.90 8.82 6.64
CA GLY A 215 26.84 9.67 7.20
C GLY A 215 26.32 10.80 6.28
N LEU A 216 26.99 11.08 5.16
CA LEU A 216 26.55 12.12 4.22
C LEU A 216 25.22 11.74 3.54
N VAL A 217 25.02 10.47 3.23
CA VAL A 217 23.77 9.96 2.64
C VAL A 217 22.59 10.19 3.59
N GLU A 218 22.75 9.86 4.87
CA GLU A 218 21.75 10.04 5.93
C GLU A 218 21.42 11.52 6.09
N LYS A 219 22.43 12.38 6.18
CA LYS A 219 22.25 13.83 6.31
C LYS A 219 21.47 14.41 5.12
N ARG A 220 21.78 13.95 3.90
CA ARG A 220 21.07 14.38 2.68
C ARG A 220 19.63 13.86 2.62
N LYS A 221 19.33 12.68 3.18
CA LYS A 221 17.93 12.23 3.35
C LYS A 221 17.16 13.20 4.28
N CYS A 222 17.77 13.62 5.38
CA CYS A 222 17.18 14.63 6.29
C CYS A 222 16.92 15.96 5.57
N TYR A 223 17.87 16.46 4.77
CA TYR A 223 17.67 17.67 3.98
C TYR A 223 16.53 17.56 2.98
N LYS A 224 16.43 16.42 2.28
CA LYS A 224 15.34 16.17 1.33
C LYS A 224 13.99 16.12 2.03
N PHE A 225 13.94 15.49 3.21
CA PHE A 225 12.75 15.43 4.04
C PHE A 225 12.31 16.84 4.48
N GLU A 226 13.21 17.62 5.05
CA GLU A 226 12.94 18.99 5.51
C GLU A 226 12.57 19.94 4.36
N SER A 227 13.24 19.82 3.20
CA SER A 227 12.90 20.58 2.00
C SER A 227 11.49 20.26 1.51
N LYS A 228 11.12 18.97 1.48
CA LYS A 228 9.76 18.55 1.11
C LYS A 228 8.73 19.03 2.13
N ARG A 229 9.04 18.98 3.42
CA ARG A 229 8.21 19.52 4.51
C ARG A 229 7.92 20.99 4.29
N ARG A 230 8.96 21.83 4.12
CA ARG A 230 8.82 23.27 3.88
C ARG A 230 7.99 23.57 2.64
N ARG A 231 8.20 22.84 1.55
CA ARG A 231 7.43 23.01 0.31
C ARG A 231 5.94 22.71 0.51
N CYS A 232 5.61 21.57 1.12
CA CYS A 232 4.23 21.21 1.40
C CYS A 232 3.58 22.20 2.36
N ARG A 233 4.30 22.66 3.40
CA ARG A 233 3.81 23.69 4.33
C ARG A 233 3.49 25.00 3.62
N LEU A 234 4.40 25.45 2.74
CA LEU A 234 4.21 26.66 1.96
C LEU A 234 3.00 26.55 1.00
N GLU A 235 2.83 25.40 0.36
CA GLU A 235 1.70 25.13 -0.53
C GLU A 235 0.35 25.24 0.21
N ILE A 236 0.24 24.60 1.37
CA ILE A 236 -0.95 24.72 2.23
C ILE A 236 -1.17 26.16 2.69
N ARG A 237 -0.11 26.85 3.15
CA ARG A 237 -0.20 28.25 3.60
C ARG A 237 -0.66 29.19 2.49
N ARG A 238 -0.16 29.00 1.27
CA ARG A 238 -0.59 29.76 0.08
C ARG A 238 -2.06 29.46 -0.26
N CYS A 239 -2.49 28.20 -0.16
CA CYS A 239 -3.88 27.84 -0.37
C CYS A 239 -4.81 28.52 0.63
N ILE A 240 -4.45 28.53 1.91
CA ILE A 240 -5.22 29.22 2.97
C ILE A 240 -5.29 30.72 2.68
N GLY A 241 -4.16 31.36 2.34
CA GLY A 241 -4.12 32.78 2.01
C GLY A 241 -4.96 33.14 0.78
N ARG A 242 -5.04 32.26 -0.22
CA ARG A 242 -5.85 32.47 -1.43
C ARG A 242 -7.35 32.21 -1.22
N TYR A 243 -7.70 31.37 -0.26
CA TYR A 243 -9.08 30.98 0.04
C TYR A 243 -9.35 31.03 1.55
N PRO A 244 -9.50 32.23 2.14
CA PRO A 244 -9.62 32.38 3.59
C PRO A 244 -10.92 31.78 4.16
N THR A 245 -11.97 31.66 3.35
CA THR A 245 -13.26 31.04 3.73
C THR A 245 -13.32 29.54 3.46
N ALA A 246 -12.28 28.95 2.87
CA ALA A 246 -12.31 27.55 2.49
C ALA A 246 -12.31 26.64 3.72
N ILE A 247 -13.12 25.59 3.67
CA ILE A 247 -13.14 24.57 4.72
C ILE A 247 -11.96 23.60 4.55
N LYS A 248 -11.64 22.88 5.63
CA LYS A 248 -10.57 21.84 5.62
C LYS A 248 -10.66 20.88 4.45
N GLN A 249 -11.87 20.47 4.07
CA GLN A 249 -12.09 19.54 2.95
C GLN A 249 -11.73 20.16 1.60
N GLU A 250 -12.03 21.44 1.39
CA GLU A 250 -11.68 22.15 0.17
C GLU A 250 -10.18 22.37 0.04
N ILE A 251 -9.51 22.73 1.15
CA ILE A 251 -8.04 22.85 1.20
C ILE A 251 -7.39 21.49 0.90
N LYS A 252 -7.93 20.41 1.49
CA LYS A 252 -7.49 19.05 1.21
C LYS A 252 -7.64 18.70 -0.29
N ASN A 253 -8.77 19.04 -0.91
CA ASN A 253 -9.00 18.74 -2.32
C ASN A 253 -8.07 19.55 -3.24
N LYS A 254 -7.85 20.83 -2.94
CA LYS A 254 -6.96 21.70 -3.73
C LYS A 254 -5.48 21.32 -3.60
N CYS A 255 -5.04 20.95 -2.39
CA CYS A 255 -3.64 20.62 -2.08
C CYS A 255 -3.46 19.15 -1.69
N TYR A 256 -4.08 18.22 -2.42
CA TYR A 256 -4.18 16.81 -2.04
C TYR A 256 -2.83 16.16 -1.71
N ALA A 257 -1.85 16.31 -2.60
CA ALA A 257 -0.54 15.69 -2.43
C ALA A 257 0.22 16.26 -1.20
N ALA A 258 0.21 17.58 -1.03
CA ALA A 258 0.84 18.24 0.11
C ALA A 258 0.14 17.90 1.43
N PHE A 259 -1.20 17.89 1.42
CA PHE A 259 -2.02 17.55 2.58
C PHE A 259 -1.74 16.13 3.06
N HIS A 260 -1.79 15.14 2.17
CA HIS A 260 -1.56 13.75 2.55
C HIS A 260 -0.11 13.48 2.98
N TRP A 261 0.86 14.18 2.38
CA TRP A 261 2.24 14.10 2.81
C TRP A 261 2.42 14.65 4.23
N LEU A 262 1.86 15.84 4.53
CA LEU A 262 1.93 16.44 5.85
C LEU A 262 1.12 15.65 6.89
N TYR A 263 -0.01 15.07 6.52
CA TYR A 263 -0.81 14.24 7.42
C TYR A 263 -0.03 13.03 7.94
N ARG A 264 0.84 12.44 7.12
CA ARG A 264 1.69 11.30 7.50
C ARG A 264 2.95 11.70 8.26
N ASN A 265 3.53 12.86 7.96
CA ASN A 265 4.87 13.22 8.42
C ASN A 265 4.90 14.40 9.42
N ASP A 266 3.83 15.21 9.51
CA ASP A 266 3.79 16.47 10.26
C ASP A 266 2.34 16.86 10.63
N LYS A 267 1.61 15.91 11.24
CA LYS A 267 0.17 16.01 11.52
C LYS A 267 -0.17 17.18 12.46
N TYR A 268 0.67 17.42 13.46
CA TYR A 268 0.47 18.49 14.45
C TYR A 268 0.47 19.86 13.77
N TRP A 269 1.49 20.17 12.97
CA TRP A 269 1.54 21.42 12.22
C TRP A 269 0.37 21.56 11.26
N LEU A 270 -0.01 20.49 10.55
CA LEU A 270 -1.12 20.52 9.60
C LEU A 270 -2.44 20.86 10.30
N ASN A 271 -2.75 20.20 11.42
CA ASN A 271 -4.00 20.45 12.13
C ASN A 271 -4.07 21.87 12.72
N ASN A 272 -2.96 22.37 13.25
CA ASN A 272 -2.90 23.73 13.82
C ASN A 272 -2.96 24.82 12.75
N SER A 273 -2.51 24.54 11.53
CA SER A 273 -2.49 25.52 10.44
C SER A 273 -3.82 25.59 9.67
N LEU A 274 -4.67 24.59 9.79
CA LEU A 274 -5.95 24.52 9.07
C LEU A 274 -7.05 25.29 9.82
N PRO A 275 -8.07 25.79 9.10
CA PRO A 275 -9.21 26.44 9.73
C PRO A 275 -9.93 25.49 10.69
N PRO A 276 -10.52 26.03 11.77
CA PRO A 276 -11.22 25.22 12.76
C PRO A 276 -12.41 24.48 12.13
N PRO A 277 -12.78 23.31 12.67
CA PRO A 277 -13.92 22.56 12.16
C PRO A 277 -15.21 23.40 12.28
N GLN A 278 -15.94 23.52 11.17
CA GLN A 278 -17.27 24.12 11.19
C GLN A 278 -18.25 23.18 11.91
N LYS A 279 -19.14 23.75 12.73
CA LYS A 279 -20.24 22.99 13.34
C LYS A 279 -21.17 22.47 12.23
N ASN A 280 -21.55 21.20 12.32
CA ASN A 280 -22.51 20.62 11.38
C ASN A 280 -23.81 21.43 11.43
N LYS A 281 -24.31 21.83 10.26
CA LYS A 281 -25.67 22.37 10.15
C LYS A 281 -26.63 21.20 10.33
N PHE A 282 -27.32 21.14 11.47
CA PHE A 282 -28.37 20.14 11.68
C PHE A 282 -29.46 20.34 10.62
N HIS A 283 -29.73 19.30 9.82
CA HIS A 283 -30.91 19.29 8.97
C HIS A 283 -32.14 19.16 9.88
N ARG A 284 -33.10 20.10 9.76
CA ARG A 284 -34.29 20.13 10.61
C ARG A 284 -35.02 18.79 10.56
N ILE A 285 -35.38 18.28 11.73
CA ILE A 285 -36.33 17.16 11.87
C ILE A 285 -37.62 17.60 11.14
N ILE A 286 -38.06 16.80 10.18
CA ILE A 286 -39.29 17.07 9.43
C ILE A 286 -40.46 16.73 10.36
N ASP A 287 -41.31 17.72 10.66
CA ASP A 287 -42.61 17.45 11.26
C ASP A 287 -43.49 16.76 10.22
N TRP A 288 -43.74 15.46 10.44
CA TRP A 288 -44.52 14.65 9.50
C TRP A 288 -46.02 14.93 9.60
N ALA A 289 -46.52 15.39 10.74
CA ALA A 289 -47.95 15.65 10.91
C ALA A 289 -48.38 16.91 10.16
N GLU A 290 -47.64 18.00 10.33
CA GLU A 290 -47.88 19.25 9.59
C GLU A 290 -47.69 19.05 8.08
N ARG A 291 -46.70 18.23 7.72
CA ARG A 291 -46.42 17.89 6.33
C ARG A 291 -47.54 17.06 5.72
N ASP A 292 -48.10 16.09 6.44
CA ASP A 292 -49.22 15.26 5.98
C ASP A 292 -50.46 16.10 5.70
N ILE A 293 -50.79 17.05 6.58
CA ILE A 293 -51.90 18.00 6.36
C ILE A 293 -51.67 18.84 5.09
N THR A 294 -50.45 19.35 4.91
CA THR A 294 -50.11 20.20 3.77
C THR A 294 -50.12 19.41 2.45
N LEU A 295 -49.62 18.18 2.47
CA LEU A 295 -49.59 17.29 1.31
C LEU A 295 -50.99 16.82 0.93
N ALA A 296 -51.84 16.48 1.90
CA ALA A 296 -53.23 16.08 1.65
C ALA A 296 -54.00 17.17 0.90
N LYS A 297 -53.86 18.45 1.30
CA LYS A 297 -54.47 19.60 0.58
C LYS A 297 -53.98 19.69 -0.86
N ARG A 298 -52.67 19.63 -1.09
CA ARG A 298 -52.10 19.70 -2.45
C ARG A 298 -52.51 18.51 -3.31
N VAL A 299 -52.59 17.32 -2.73
CA VAL A 299 -53.05 16.12 -3.41
C VAL A 299 -54.52 16.26 -3.80
N ALA A 300 -55.37 16.80 -2.91
CA ALA A 300 -56.77 17.09 -3.21
C ALA A 300 -56.91 18.04 -4.42
N ASP A 301 -56.17 19.14 -4.41
CA ASP A 301 -56.21 20.14 -5.48
C ASP A 301 -55.78 19.57 -6.84
N ILE A 302 -54.82 18.65 -6.84
CA ILE A 302 -54.35 17.96 -8.05
C ILE A 302 -55.39 16.93 -8.52
N LEU A 303 -55.97 16.16 -7.60
CA LEU A 303 -56.96 15.14 -7.93
C LEU A 303 -58.27 15.76 -8.46
N VAL A 304 -58.69 16.93 -7.97
CA VAL A 304 -59.86 17.66 -8.50
C VAL A 304 -59.63 18.19 -9.92
N LYS A 305 -58.39 18.52 -10.27
CA LYS A 305 -58.05 19.08 -11.59
C LYS A 305 -57.82 18.03 -12.69
N THR A 306 -57.81 16.75 -12.34
CA THR A 306 -57.45 15.69 -13.28
C THR A 306 -58.57 14.65 -13.34
N ASP A 307 -59.21 14.52 -14.50
CA ASP A 307 -60.33 13.59 -14.73
C ASP A 307 -59.88 12.12 -14.92
N ASP A 308 -58.58 11.89 -15.10
CA ASP A 308 -58.01 10.56 -15.38
C ASP A 308 -57.41 9.86 -14.16
N LYS A 309 -57.35 8.52 -14.21
CA LYS A 309 -56.63 7.68 -13.23
C LYS A 309 -55.12 8.00 -13.22
N ILE A 310 -54.66 8.81 -12.27
CA ILE A 310 -53.24 9.14 -12.06
C ILE A 310 -52.54 8.06 -11.22
N SER A 311 -51.36 7.60 -11.67
CA SER A 311 -50.52 6.70 -10.88
C SER A 311 -49.80 7.42 -9.72
N LEU A 312 -49.57 6.70 -8.62
CA LEU A 312 -48.99 7.25 -7.39
C LEU A 312 -47.60 7.90 -7.59
N SER A 313 -46.81 7.36 -8.52
CA SER A 313 -45.50 7.91 -8.93
C SER A 313 -45.64 9.21 -9.71
N LYS A 314 -46.65 9.32 -10.59
CA LYS A 314 -46.93 10.53 -11.37
C LYS A 314 -47.44 11.66 -10.48
N LEU A 315 -48.24 11.33 -9.46
CA LEU A 315 -48.70 12.25 -8.43
C LEU A 315 -47.53 12.78 -7.57
N ASP A 316 -46.61 11.92 -7.11
CA ASP A 316 -45.43 12.34 -6.35
C ASP A 316 -44.53 13.30 -7.15
N LYS A 317 -44.38 13.04 -8.46
CA LYS A 317 -43.64 13.90 -9.37
C LYS A 317 -44.27 15.29 -9.52
N GLN A 318 -45.60 15.39 -9.54
CA GLN A 318 -46.30 16.68 -9.63
C GLN A 318 -46.19 17.53 -8.36
N ILE A 319 -46.01 16.91 -7.19
CA ILE A 319 -45.91 17.62 -5.91
C ILE A 319 -44.48 18.13 -5.62
N GLY A 320 -43.47 17.55 -6.27
CA GLY A 320 -42.06 17.96 -6.13
C GLY A 320 -41.03 16.84 -6.30
N GLY A 321 -41.45 15.59 -6.54
CA GLY A 321 -40.55 14.47 -6.86
C GLY A 321 -39.63 14.05 -5.72
N HIS A 322 -40.03 14.30 -4.47
CA HIS A 322 -39.24 13.96 -3.29
C HIS A 322 -39.30 12.46 -2.94
N GLY A 323 -40.22 11.70 -3.54
CA GLY A 323 -40.42 10.27 -3.27
C GLY A 323 -41.14 10.01 -1.94
N TRP A 324 -41.85 10.99 -1.39
CA TRP A 324 -42.52 10.88 -0.09
C TRP A 324 -43.72 9.96 -0.14
N LEU A 325 -44.53 10.03 -1.20
CA LEU A 325 -45.70 9.15 -1.36
C LEU A 325 -45.28 7.69 -1.61
N LEU A 326 -44.07 7.48 -2.13
CA LEU A 326 -43.51 6.15 -2.39
C LEU A 326 -42.80 5.55 -1.17
N LYS A 327 -41.94 6.33 -0.51
CA LYS A 327 -41.03 5.83 0.54
C LYS A 327 -41.53 6.08 1.96
N SER A 328 -42.40 7.06 2.16
CA SER A 328 -42.83 7.53 3.49
C SER A 328 -44.35 7.43 3.70
N LYS A 329 -45.02 6.53 2.96
CA LYS A 329 -46.47 6.27 3.06
C LYS A 329 -46.97 6.01 4.47
N GLY A 330 -46.20 5.28 5.29
CA GLY A 330 -46.59 4.97 6.68
C GLY A 330 -46.56 6.17 7.63
N LYS A 331 -45.95 7.30 7.20
CA LYS A 331 -45.89 8.55 7.95
C LYS A 331 -46.90 9.60 7.45
N LEU A 332 -47.68 9.27 6.42
CA LEU A 332 -48.60 10.17 5.74
C LEU A 332 -50.04 9.58 5.68
N PRO A 333 -50.64 9.24 6.84
CA PRO A 333 -51.94 8.57 6.88
C PRO A 333 -53.08 9.38 6.23
N LEU A 334 -53.12 10.70 6.40
CA LEU A 334 -54.17 11.55 5.84
C LEU A 334 -54.05 11.63 4.31
N THR A 335 -52.84 11.86 3.81
CA THR A 335 -52.59 11.92 2.37
C THR A 335 -52.90 10.59 1.69
N MET A 336 -52.50 9.46 2.29
CA MET A 336 -52.77 8.14 1.72
C MET A 336 -54.26 7.76 1.75
N ASN A 337 -54.98 8.11 2.81
CA ASN A 337 -56.43 7.89 2.88
C ASN A 337 -57.17 8.66 1.77
N MET A 338 -56.75 9.91 1.52
CA MET A 338 -57.33 10.73 0.45
C MET A 338 -57.10 10.11 -0.94
N ILE A 339 -55.87 9.66 -1.22
CA ILE A 339 -55.54 8.97 -2.48
C ILE A 339 -56.37 7.69 -2.63
N ASN A 340 -56.49 6.89 -1.56
CA ASN A 340 -57.25 5.65 -1.59
C ASN A 340 -58.74 5.90 -1.85
N LYS A 341 -59.37 6.90 -1.20
CA LYS A 341 -60.77 7.27 -1.44
C LYS A 341 -61.04 7.65 -2.89
N PHE A 342 -60.14 8.41 -3.51
CA PHE A 342 -60.24 8.77 -4.93
C PHE A 342 -60.03 7.56 -5.86
N MET A 343 -59.15 6.63 -5.51
CA MET A 343 -58.91 5.43 -6.32
C MET A 343 -60.01 4.36 -6.17
N THR A 344 -60.76 4.34 -5.08
CA THR A 344 -61.87 3.39 -4.85
C THR A 344 -63.22 3.89 -5.36
N ASN A 345 -63.42 5.20 -5.49
CA ASN A 345 -64.69 5.80 -5.92
C ASN A 345 -64.81 6.01 -7.46
N ASN A 346 -63.86 5.52 -8.27
CA ASN A 346 -63.83 5.65 -9.74
C ASN A 346 -63.61 4.34 -10.50
#